data_AF-A0A484ZRE8-F1
#
_entry.id   AF-A0A484ZRE8-F1
#
_cell.length_a   1.000
_cell.length_b   1.000
_cell.length_c   1.000
_cell.angle_alpha   90.00
_cell.angle_beta   90.00
_cell.angle_gamma   90.00
#
_symmetry.space_group_name_H-M   'P 1'
#
loop_
_entity.id
_entity.type
_entity.pdbx_description
1 polymer ?
#
loop_
_entity_poly.entity_id
_entity_poly.type
_entity_poly.pdbx_seq_one_letter_code
_entity_poly.pdbx_strand_id
1 'polypeptide(L)' 'MASIHLKPINEVAQRYGIAQEFLIPYGPSIAKIDLSLIKPQAPKGKLILVSSITPDAAGRRKNGNDYRAESGVKLYW' A
#
# COMPACT_ATOMS: atom_id res chain seq x y z
N MET A 1 -18.82 9.15 11.51
CA MET A 1 -17.68 8.96 10.60
C MET A 1 -16.40 9.16 11.42
N ALA A 2 -15.47 8.22 11.39
CA ALA A 2 -14.19 8.39 12.09
C ALA A 2 -13.28 9.30 11.26
N SER A 3 -12.76 10.38 11.84
CA SER A 3 -11.74 11.22 11.22
C SER A 3 -10.37 10.57 11.39
N ILE A 4 -9.67 10.35 10.28
CA ILE A 4 -8.30 9.80 10.29
C ILE A 4 -7.32 10.97 10.38
N HIS A 5 -6.50 10.96 11.43
CA HIS A 5 -5.42 11.91 11.61
C HIS A 5 -4.15 11.33 11.01
N LEU A 6 -3.66 11.95 9.93
CA LEU A 6 -2.38 11.57 9.32
C LEU A 6 -1.23 12.00 10.22
N LYS A 7 -0.20 11.16 10.27
CA LYS A 7 1.05 11.49 10.95
C LYS A 7 1.87 12.46 10.11
N PRO A 8 2.63 13.38 10.74
CA PRO A 8 3.63 14.16 10.04
C PRO A 8 4.64 13.24 9.35
N ILE A 9 5.03 13.58 8.11
CA ILE A 9 5.94 12.75 7.32
C ILE A 9 7.29 12.56 8.03
N ASN A 10 7.72 13.55 8.81
CA ASN A 10 8.94 13.47 9.61
C ASN A 10 8.90 12.35 10.66
N GLU A 11 7.74 12.12 11.31
CA GLU A 11 7.58 11.03 12.29
C GLU A 11 7.64 9.66 11.59
N VAL A 12 7.13 9.57 10.36
CA VAL A 12 7.21 8.33 9.56
C VAL A 12 8.64 8.08 9.11
N ALA A 13 9.36 9.10 8.63
CA ALA A 13 10.73 9.01 8.14
C ALA A 13 11.72 8.56 9.22
N GLN A 14 11.57 9.07 10.46
CA GLN A 14 12.41 8.69 11.59
C GLN A 14 12.39 7.18 11.87
N ARG A 15 11.25 6.51 11.66
CA ARG A 15 11.13 5.04 11.86
C ARG A 15 12.01 4.23 10.91
N TYR A 16 12.38 4.82 9.78
CA TYR A 16 13.23 4.22 8.75
C TYR A 16 14.65 4.80 8.74
N GLY A 17 15.00 5.64 9.74
CA GLY A 17 16.32 6.27 9.81
C GLY A 17 16.59 7.30 8.72
N ILE A 18 15.54 7.89 8.14
CA ILE A 18 15.66 8.93 7.12
C ILE A 18 15.63 10.29 7.80
N ALA A 19 16.73 11.04 7.67
CA ALA A 19 16.86 12.37 8.23
C ALA A 19 16.08 13.42 7.40
N GLN A 20 15.70 14.54 8.04
CA GLN A 20 14.76 15.50 7.47
C GLN A 20 15.33 16.22 6.23
N GLU A 21 16.65 16.40 6.16
CA GLU A 21 17.34 17.01 5.03
C GLU A 21 17.21 16.21 3.72
N PHE A 22 16.88 14.92 3.79
CA PHE A 22 16.64 14.07 2.63
C PHE A 22 15.17 14.00 2.23
N LEU A 23 14.28 14.73 2.92
CA LEU A 23 12.87 14.81 2.59
C LEU A 23 12.60 16.04 1.72
N ILE A 24 11.86 15.86 0.64
CA ILE A 24 11.33 16.91 -0.22
C ILE A 24 9.82 16.99 0.02
N PRO A 25 9.33 17.85 0.95
CA PRO A 25 7.96 17.79 1.43
C PRO A 25 6.93 18.34 0.44
N TYR A 26 5.75 17.73 0.42
CA TYR A 26 4.57 18.19 -0.30
C TYR A 26 3.40 18.26 0.70
N GLY A 27 3.40 19.32 1.51
CA GLY A 27 2.52 19.43 2.67
C GLY A 27 3.01 18.59 3.87
N PRO A 28 2.16 18.36 4.88
CA PRO A 28 2.60 17.85 6.18
C PRO A 28 2.84 16.33 6.24
N SER A 29 2.21 15.56 5.36
CA SER A 29 2.15 14.09 5.45
C SER A 29 2.71 13.36 4.23
N ILE A 30 3.25 14.08 3.25
CA ILE A 30 3.77 13.52 2.00
C ILE A 30 5.14 14.16 1.73
N ALA A 31 6.12 13.35 1.32
CA ALA A 31 7.41 13.83 0.83
C ALA A 31 7.97 12.85 -0.22
N LYS A 32 8.81 13.36 -1.11
CA LYS A 32 9.76 12.53 -1.86
C LYS A 32 11.03 12.36 -1.05
N ILE A 33 11.81 11.32 -1.35
CA ILE A 33 13.10 11.04 -0.74
C ILE A 33 14.19 11.41 -1.74
N ASP A 34 15.24 12.09 -1.28
CA ASP A 34 16.44 12.39 -2.06
C ASP A 34 17.17 11.10 -2.48
N LEU A 35 17.51 10.98 -3.76
CA LEU A 35 18.12 9.78 -4.34
C LEU A 35 19.56 9.55 -3.89
N SER A 36 20.24 10.55 -3.30
CA SER A 36 21.59 10.42 -2.73
C SER A 36 21.68 9.34 -1.64
N LEU A 37 20.55 8.96 -1.03
CA LEU A 37 20.47 7.86 -0.07
C LEU A 37 20.63 6.46 -0.70
N ILE A 38 20.45 6.32 -2.02
CA ILE A 38 20.56 5.04 -2.72
C ILE A 38 22.04 4.64 -2.81
N LYS A 39 22.41 3.59 -2.08
CA LYS A 39 23.76 3.02 -2.09
C LYS A 39 23.73 1.69 -2.86
N PRO A 40 24.42 1.57 -4.01
CA PRO A 40 24.42 0.34 -4.81
C PRO A 40 24.89 -0.91 -4.06
N GLN A 41 25.79 -0.71 -3.09
CA GLN A 41 26.40 -1.78 -2.30
C GLN A 41 25.62 -2.14 -1.03
N ALA A 42 24.50 -1.46 -0.74
CA ALA A 42 23.73 -1.71 0.46
C ALA A 42 23.07 -3.11 0.44
N PRO A 43 22.93 -3.77 1.60
CA PRO A 43 22.16 -5.00 1.70
C PRO A 43 20.73 -4.80 1.19
N LYS A 44 20.27 -5.68 0.30
CA LYS A 44 18.91 -5.63 -0.23
C LYS A 44 17.92 -6.25 0.75
N GLY A 45 16.75 -5.62 0.91
CA GLY A 45 15.62 -6.22 1.62
C GLY A 45 15.05 -7.42 0.88
N LYS A 46 14.12 -8.15 1.52
CA LYS A 46 13.40 -9.25 0.89
C LYS A 46 12.42 -8.70 -0.14
N LEU A 47 12.44 -9.23 -1.36
CA LEU A 47 11.45 -8.96 -2.39
C LEU A 47 10.37 -10.05 -2.35
N ILE A 48 9.14 -9.67 -2.01
CA ILE A 48 7.98 -10.56 -2.06
C ILE A 48 7.12 -10.12 -3.24
N LEU A 49 7.04 -10.96 -4.26
CA LEU A 49 6.16 -10.75 -5.41
C LEU A 49 4.77 -11.31 -5.07
N VAL A 50 3.80 -10.41 -4.93
CA VAL A 50 2.38 -10.78 -4.80
C VAL A 50 1.73 -10.56 -6.17
N SER A 51 1.10 -11.59 -6.70
CA SER A 51 0.30 -11.53 -7.93
C SER A 51 -1.06 -12.15 -7.68
N SER A 52 -2.03 -11.76 -8.50
CA SER A 52 -3.37 -12.33 -8.52
C SER A 52 -3.62 -12.99 -9.87
N ILE A 53 -4.43 -14.03 -9.88
CA ILE A 53 -5.07 -14.48 -11.12
C ILE A 53 -6.05 -13.40 -11.60
N THR A 54 -6.38 -13.38 -12.90
CA THR A 54 -7.43 -12.51 -13.44
C THR A 54 -8.65 -12.60 -12.54
N PRO A 55 -9.16 -11.48 -11.99
CA PRO A 55 -10.33 -11.52 -11.15
C PRO A 55 -11.50 -12.06 -11.98
N ASP A 56 -12.02 -13.23 -11.62
CA ASP A 56 -13.31 -13.68 -12.12
C ASP A 56 -14.35 -12.64 -11.69
N ALA A 57 -15.33 -12.36 -12.55
CA ALA A 57 -16.33 -11.33 -12.36
C ALA A 57 -17.32 -11.75 -11.26
N ALA A 58 -16.86 -11.76 -10.00
CA ALA A 58 -17.69 -11.81 -8.80
C ALA A 58 -18.40 -10.46 -8.62
N GLY A 59 -19.22 -10.10 -9.61
CA GLY A 59 -19.86 -8.79 -9.73
C GLY A 59 -20.98 -8.73 -10.76
N ARG A 60 -21.45 -9.86 -11.34
CA ARG A 60 -22.73 -9.84 -12.04
C ARG A 60 -23.80 -9.52 -10.99
N ARG A 61 -24.36 -8.31 -11.04
CA ARG A 61 -25.56 -7.97 -10.26
C ARG A 61 -26.62 -8.99 -10.62
N LYS A 62 -27.00 -9.81 -9.64
CA LYS A 62 -28.17 -10.67 -9.70
C LYS A 62 -29.40 -9.76 -9.63
N ASN A 63 -29.86 -9.29 -10.78
CA ASN A 63 -31.16 -8.65 -10.88
C ASN A 63 -32.21 -9.77 -10.81
N GLY A 64 -32.97 -9.83 -9.72
CA GLY A 64 -34.17 -10.67 -9.55
C GLY A 64 -33.95 -12.20 -9.55
N ASN A 65 -34.09 -12.81 -8.37
CA ASN A 65 -34.52 -14.21 -8.13
C ASN A 65 -33.57 -15.42 -8.27
N ASP A 66 -32.37 -15.35 -8.83
CA ASP A 66 -31.49 -16.55 -8.92
C ASP A 66 -30.63 -16.92 -7.67
N TYR A 67 -31.14 -17.65 -6.67
CA TYR A 67 -30.33 -18.12 -5.53
C TYR A 67 -29.51 -19.37 -5.90
N ARG A 68 -28.37 -19.19 -6.58
CA ARG A 68 -27.28 -20.18 -6.59
C ARG A 68 -26.22 -19.82 -5.54
N ALA A 69 -26.06 -20.68 -4.56
CA ALA A 69 -24.94 -20.66 -3.62
C ALA A 69 -24.04 -21.84 -3.94
N GLU A 70 -22.79 -21.62 -4.38
CA GLU A 70 -21.73 -22.63 -4.31
C GLU A 70 -20.36 -22.01 -3.99
N SER A 71 -19.96 -22.22 -2.73
CA SER A 71 -18.69 -22.74 -2.21
C SER A 71 -17.41 -22.55 -3.03
N GLY A 72 -16.62 -21.54 -2.65
CA GLY A 72 -15.21 -21.41 -3.00
C GLY A 72 -14.51 -20.48 -2.00
N VAL A 73 -13.28 -20.81 -1.59
CA VAL A 73 -12.48 -19.97 -0.70
C VAL A 73 -12.22 -18.64 -1.40
N LYS A 74 -12.89 -17.58 -0.95
CA LYS A 74 -12.70 -16.22 -1.42
C LYS A 74 -11.69 -15.52 -0.53
N LEU A 75 -10.45 -15.45 -0.99
CA LEU A 75 -9.44 -14.58 -0.41
C LEU A 75 -9.67 -13.17 -0.95
N TYR A 76 -10.22 -12.29 -0.12
CA TYR A 76 -10.23 -10.85 -0.33
C TYR A 76 -9.11 -10.25 0.51
N TRP A 77 -8.23 -9.47 -0.12
CA TRP A 77 -7.36 -8.50 0.54
C TRP A 77 -8.02 -7.14 0.49
#